data_AF-A0A8J6SFU2-F1
#
_entry.id   AF-A0A8J6SFU2-F1
#
_cell.length_a   1.000
_cell.length_b   1.000
_cell.length_c   1.000
_cell.angle_alpha   90.00
_cell.angle_beta   90.00
_cell.angle_gamma   90.00
#
_symmetry.space_group_name_H-M   'P 1'
#
loop_
_entity.id
_entity.type
_entity.pdbx_description
1 polymer ?
#
loop_
_entity_poly.entity_id
_entity_poly.type
_entity_poly.pdbx_seq_one_letter_code
_entity_poly.pdbx_strand_id
1 'polypeptide(L)'
;MSLKDFNLSDLPFVYLLEKSNLPNCAAIYFVSDSKGQVIYIGRTVNLVARWREHHRFNQLKRFNRKNRISISWMVCSNDINTLSNLENEFINLYKPPLNWSKVVSPVRRITPAEIALQQSLQQLAKLNTMIFGFDPIADEEPPTIYLVYPVLGKRGISGSIRSTLKNINKKASVLKWKEYHTDSKSSGKFGYWETEYNGIKIDLAPAQGLISFMDDSTRRTVAGVELMAFSHQQLEILLADVPESKKETSALGALEDDPIPIELTNHPQTVKPQRKDVVEVELWEELEPMPEGEARVMTRQFLDVDGIEIEVCTNANGKHFVRHNVYWWITYGQKNPDPQRDNIILNLQNAVDRLPTIRWSGYRFRLETILFSEDDVEVESILLPVGMFEDLMKDTSKFSGLSEKVREEIKSGEYKFQPNENANIKLCVWLQRNSLYSLLQTNNS
;
A
#
# COMPACT_ATOMS: atom_id res chain seq x y z
N MET A 1 1.74 -29.00 -33.38
CA MET A 1 2.62 -30.04 -32.80
C MET A 1 1.85 -30.70 -31.68
N SER A 2 1.69 -32.03 -31.67
CA SER A 2 0.95 -32.71 -30.58
C SER A 2 1.80 -32.65 -29.30
N LEU A 3 1.23 -32.19 -28.18
CA LEU A 3 1.91 -32.08 -26.88
C LEU A 3 2.55 -33.40 -26.40
N LYS A 4 2.12 -34.54 -26.95
CA LYS A 4 2.62 -35.88 -26.57
C LYS A 4 4.06 -36.17 -26.98
N ASP A 5 4.62 -35.42 -27.93
CA ASP A 5 5.98 -35.61 -28.44
C ASP A 5 6.96 -34.51 -27.96
N PHE A 6 6.54 -33.66 -27.02
CA PHE A 6 7.35 -32.57 -26.53
C PHE A 6 8.35 -33.05 -25.47
N ASN A 7 9.63 -33.03 -25.80
CA ASN A 7 10.70 -33.41 -24.90
C ASN A 7 11.47 -32.17 -24.41
N LEU A 8 11.39 -31.90 -23.11
CA LEU A 8 12.01 -30.73 -22.47
C LEU A 8 13.54 -30.72 -22.60
N SER A 9 14.16 -31.90 -22.73
CA SER A 9 15.62 -32.04 -22.82
C SER A 9 16.22 -31.57 -24.15
N ASP A 10 15.39 -31.42 -25.18
CA ASP A 10 15.82 -30.95 -26.50
C ASP A 10 15.79 -29.42 -26.63
N LEU A 11 15.29 -28.72 -25.61
CA LEU A 11 15.19 -27.25 -25.63
C LEU A 11 16.54 -26.58 -25.31
N PRO A 12 16.82 -25.43 -25.95
CA PRO A 12 17.93 -24.60 -25.51
C PRO A 12 17.70 -24.13 -24.07
N PHE A 13 18.77 -24.07 -23.29
CA PHE A 13 18.72 -23.65 -21.89
C PHE A 13 19.94 -22.84 -21.48
N VAL A 14 19.78 -22.06 -20.41
CA VAL A 14 20.86 -21.40 -19.67
C VAL A 14 20.67 -21.63 -18.18
N TYR A 15 21.72 -21.47 -17.38
CA TYR A 15 21.55 -21.48 -15.93
C TYR A 15 20.96 -20.16 -15.42
N LEU A 16 20.23 -20.19 -14.30
CA LEU A 16 19.52 -19.03 -13.74
C LEU A 16 20.41 -17.78 -13.58
N LEU A 17 21.67 -17.98 -13.17
CA LEU A 17 22.63 -16.88 -12.96
C LEU A 17 23.21 -16.34 -14.29
N GLU A 18 23.04 -17.07 -15.38
CA GLU A 18 23.47 -16.73 -16.74
C GLU A 18 22.31 -16.15 -17.57
N LYS A 19 21.22 -15.70 -16.92
CA LYS A 19 20.02 -15.15 -17.58
C LYS A 19 20.29 -14.00 -18.55
N SER A 20 21.45 -13.36 -18.49
CA SER A 20 21.90 -12.35 -19.47
C SER A 20 22.08 -12.93 -20.87
N ASN A 21 22.27 -14.24 -20.99
CA ASN A 21 22.50 -14.95 -22.26
C ASN A 21 21.20 -15.41 -22.93
N LEU A 22 20.04 -15.07 -22.36
CA LEU A 22 18.73 -15.40 -22.96
C LEU A 22 18.53 -14.62 -24.27
N PRO A 23 17.87 -15.21 -25.28
CA PRO A 23 17.57 -14.52 -26.53
C PRO A 23 16.46 -13.48 -26.37
N ASN A 24 16.42 -12.52 -27.30
CA ASN A 24 15.30 -11.60 -27.46
C ASN A 24 14.26 -12.21 -28.41
N CYS A 25 13.38 -13.07 -27.88
CA CYS A 25 12.30 -13.68 -28.65
C CYS A 25 11.04 -13.89 -27.81
N ALA A 26 9.92 -14.11 -28.50
CA ALA A 26 8.70 -14.62 -27.91
C ALA A 26 8.85 -16.11 -27.59
N ALA A 27 8.53 -16.51 -26.38
CA ALA A 27 8.77 -17.87 -25.91
C ALA A 27 7.86 -18.28 -24.75
N ILE A 28 7.64 -19.59 -24.66
CA ILE A 28 7.30 -20.27 -23.41
C ILE A 28 8.62 -20.71 -22.77
N TYR A 29 8.84 -20.34 -21.51
CA TYR A 29 10.03 -20.71 -20.76
C TYR A 29 9.69 -21.61 -19.58
N PHE A 30 10.59 -22.55 -19.32
CA PHE A 30 10.50 -23.58 -18.30
C PHE A 30 11.68 -23.42 -17.37
N VAL A 31 11.39 -23.34 -16.08
CA VAL A 31 12.40 -23.30 -15.04
C VAL A 31 12.43 -24.65 -14.38
N SER A 32 13.57 -25.32 -14.42
CA SER A 32 13.73 -26.67 -13.90
C SER A 32 14.86 -26.74 -12.87
N ASP A 33 14.74 -27.66 -11.92
CA ASP A 33 15.81 -27.95 -10.98
C ASP A 33 16.83 -28.96 -11.55
N SER A 34 17.85 -29.29 -10.77
CA SER A 34 18.91 -30.23 -11.18
C SER A 34 18.44 -31.67 -11.37
N LYS A 35 17.21 -32.01 -10.98
CA LYS A 35 16.59 -33.33 -11.21
C LYS A 35 15.72 -33.34 -12.46
N GLY A 36 15.62 -32.21 -13.18
CA GLY A 36 14.76 -32.05 -14.34
C GLY A 36 13.29 -31.80 -13.97
N GLN A 37 12.96 -31.54 -12.69
CA GLN A 37 11.60 -31.19 -12.30
C GLN A 37 11.31 -29.75 -12.69
N VAL A 38 10.25 -29.54 -13.48
CA VAL A 38 9.77 -28.19 -13.83
C VAL A 38 9.13 -27.56 -12.60
N ILE A 39 9.72 -26.46 -12.13
CA ILE A 39 9.29 -25.73 -10.93
C ILE A 39 8.49 -24.48 -11.26
N TYR A 40 8.68 -23.89 -12.44
CA TYR A 40 7.94 -22.71 -12.91
C TYR A 40 7.86 -22.69 -14.43
N ILE A 41 6.74 -22.23 -14.97
CA ILE A 41 6.52 -22.03 -16.40
C ILE A 41 6.02 -20.60 -16.59
N GLY A 42 6.48 -19.92 -17.63
CA GLY A 42 5.95 -18.61 -17.98
C GLY A 42 5.98 -18.36 -19.47
N ARG A 43 5.21 -17.37 -19.92
CA ARG A 43 5.26 -16.84 -21.29
C ARG A 43 5.82 -15.43 -21.35
N THR A 44 6.30 -15.06 -22.53
CA THR A 44 6.73 -13.68 -22.82
C THR A 44 6.89 -13.44 -24.31
N VAL A 45 6.76 -12.19 -24.74
CA VAL A 45 7.10 -11.70 -26.08
C VAL A 45 8.59 -11.35 -26.23
N ASN A 46 9.30 -11.22 -25.11
CA ASN A 46 10.72 -10.86 -25.05
C ASN A 46 11.38 -11.52 -23.82
N LEU A 47 12.01 -12.67 -24.06
CA LEU A 47 12.55 -13.52 -23.00
C LEU A 47 13.65 -12.85 -22.17
N VAL A 48 14.64 -12.21 -22.81
CA VAL A 48 15.71 -11.51 -22.08
C VAL A 48 15.16 -10.34 -21.25
N ALA A 49 14.21 -9.56 -21.78
CA ALA A 49 13.60 -8.45 -21.04
C ALA A 49 12.78 -8.96 -19.85
N ARG A 50 11.97 -10.02 -20.03
CA ARG A 50 11.18 -10.63 -18.95
C ARG A 50 12.05 -11.09 -17.80
N TRP A 51 13.25 -11.60 -18.09
CA TRP A 51 14.18 -12.07 -17.07
C TRP A 51 15.03 -10.98 -16.41
N ARG A 52 15.05 -9.73 -16.94
CA ARG A 52 15.67 -8.60 -16.24
C ARG A 52 14.94 -8.28 -14.94
N GLU A 53 13.62 -8.21 -15.00
CA GLU A 53 12.73 -7.79 -13.90
C GLU A 53 11.79 -8.93 -13.47
N HIS A 54 12.27 -10.16 -13.52
CA HIS A 54 11.41 -11.31 -13.23
C HIS A 54 10.99 -11.31 -11.75
N HIS A 55 9.70 -11.11 -11.51
CA HIS A 55 9.10 -11.01 -10.16
C HIS A 55 9.45 -12.19 -9.22
N ARG A 56 9.60 -13.41 -9.74
CA ARG A 56 10.05 -14.60 -8.96
C ARG A 56 11.57 -14.81 -8.88
N PHE A 57 12.40 -13.93 -9.44
CA PHE A 57 13.85 -14.15 -9.52
C PHE A 57 14.48 -14.36 -8.14
N ASN A 58 14.07 -13.58 -7.14
CA ASN A 58 14.59 -13.72 -5.77
C ASN A 58 14.20 -15.07 -5.14
N GLN A 59 12.99 -15.56 -5.39
CA GLN A 59 12.53 -16.88 -4.93
C GLN A 59 13.35 -17.98 -5.61
N LEU A 60 13.49 -17.93 -6.94
CA LEU A 60 14.30 -18.87 -7.72
C LEU A 60 15.78 -18.84 -7.31
N LYS A 61 16.35 -17.67 -7.07
CA LYS A 61 17.74 -17.52 -6.60
C LYS A 61 17.98 -18.21 -5.26
N ARG A 62 16.98 -18.29 -4.37
CA ARG A 62 17.06 -19.06 -3.12
C ARG A 62 17.07 -20.56 -3.38
N PHE A 63 16.20 -21.05 -4.26
CA PHE A 63 16.20 -22.47 -4.67
C PHE A 63 17.52 -22.86 -5.35
N ASN A 64 18.10 -21.96 -6.15
CA ASN A 64 19.37 -22.15 -6.83
C ASN A 64 20.57 -22.39 -5.89
N ARG A 65 20.44 -22.03 -4.60
CA ARG A 65 21.48 -22.33 -3.58
C ARG A 65 21.53 -23.81 -3.20
N LYS A 66 20.42 -24.52 -3.33
CA LYS A 66 20.30 -25.94 -2.97
C LYS A 66 20.40 -26.83 -4.20
N ASN A 67 19.62 -26.51 -5.24
CA ASN A 67 19.57 -27.24 -6.50
C ASN A 67 19.87 -26.27 -7.63
N ARG A 68 20.80 -26.61 -8.52
CA ARG A 68 21.11 -25.75 -9.67
C ARG A 68 19.87 -25.63 -10.56
N ILE A 69 19.48 -24.39 -10.88
CA ILE A 69 18.29 -24.10 -11.70
C ILE A 69 18.70 -23.75 -13.12
N SER A 70 17.99 -24.32 -14.10
CA SER A 70 18.07 -23.95 -15.51
C SER A 70 16.78 -23.27 -15.97
N ILE A 71 16.92 -22.43 -16.99
CA ILE A 71 15.84 -21.80 -17.74
C ILE A 71 15.94 -22.36 -19.16
N SER A 72 15.01 -23.23 -19.53
CA SER A 72 14.84 -23.72 -20.91
C SER A 72 13.73 -22.95 -21.60
N TRP A 73 13.73 -22.86 -22.93
CA TRP A 73 12.66 -22.15 -23.64
C TRP A 73 12.31 -22.75 -25.00
N MET A 74 11.05 -22.58 -25.38
CA MET A 74 10.51 -22.89 -26.70
C MET A 74 10.14 -21.57 -27.39
N VAL A 75 10.75 -21.29 -28.54
CA VAL A 75 10.43 -20.11 -29.35
C VAL A 75 9.03 -20.26 -29.94
N CYS A 76 8.23 -19.18 -29.88
CA CYS A 76 6.85 -19.17 -30.34
C CYS A 76 6.58 -17.96 -31.24
N SER A 77 5.46 -17.99 -31.98
CA SER A 77 4.94 -16.80 -32.65
C SER A 77 4.57 -15.74 -31.62
N ASN A 78 4.68 -14.46 -32.00
CA ASN A 78 4.33 -13.33 -31.15
C ASN A 78 2.80 -13.10 -31.05
N ASP A 79 2.01 -14.17 -31.12
CA ASP A 79 0.56 -14.14 -30.96
C ASP A 79 0.21 -14.38 -29.50
N ILE A 80 -0.48 -13.42 -28.89
CA ILE A 80 -0.77 -13.41 -27.45
C ILE A 80 -1.69 -14.57 -27.07
N ASN A 81 -2.69 -14.87 -27.89
CA ASN A 81 -3.64 -15.95 -27.63
C ASN A 81 -2.95 -17.32 -27.66
N THR A 82 -2.11 -17.54 -28.66
CA THR A 82 -1.28 -18.75 -28.76
C THR A 82 -0.36 -18.90 -27.56
N LEU A 83 0.32 -17.83 -27.13
CA LEU A 83 1.22 -17.87 -25.97
C LEU A 83 0.46 -18.19 -24.67
N SER A 84 -0.71 -17.59 -24.44
CA SER A 84 -1.54 -17.85 -23.26
C SER A 84 -2.06 -19.29 -23.24
N ASN A 85 -2.54 -19.79 -24.38
CA ASN A 85 -3.05 -21.15 -24.49
C ASN A 85 -1.94 -22.19 -24.23
N LEU A 86 -0.76 -22.00 -24.84
CA LEU A 86 0.39 -22.89 -24.61
C LEU A 86 0.86 -22.86 -23.16
N GLU A 87 0.95 -21.68 -22.55
CA GLU A 87 1.33 -21.54 -21.13
C GLU A 87 0.38 -22.36 -20.24
N ASN A 88 -0.94 -22.20 -20.43
CA ASN A 88 -1.95 -22.94 -19.68
C ASN A 88 -1.87 -24.45 -19.90
N GLU A 89 -1.68 -24.90 -21.15
CA GLU A 89 -1.51 -26.31 -21.47
C GLU A 89 -0.29 -26.91 -20.75
N PHE A 90 0.85 -26.22 -20.78
CA PHE A 90 2.06 -26.68 -20.11
C PHE A 90 1.97 -26.61 -18.57
N ILE A 91 1.34 -25.58 -18.01
CA ILE A 91 1.08 -25.51 -16.56
C ILE A 91 0.18 -26.67 -16.12
N ASN A 92 -0.86 -27.00 -16.90
CA ASN A 92 -1.74 -28.12 -16.61
C ASN A 92 -1.03 -29.47 -16.73
N LEU A 93 -0.14 -29.61 -17.71
CA LEU A 93 0.65 -30.83 -17.95
C LEU A 93 1.68 -31.07 -16.84
N TYR A 94 2.50 -30.07 -16.52
CA TYR A 94 3.64 -30.22 -15.61
C TYR A 94 3.32 -29.92 -14.14
N LYS A 95 2.19 -29.23 -13.87
CA LYS A 95 1.77 -28.79 -12.53
C LYS A 95 2.91 -28.14 -11.72
N PRO A 96 3.62 -27.14 -12.28
CA PRO A 96 4.78 -26.54 -11.64
C PRO A 96 4.40 -25.85 -10.31
N PRO A 97 5.05 -26.19 -9.18
CA PRO A 97 4.66 -25.70 -7.86
C PRO A 97 4.69 -24.18 -7.73
N LEU A 98 5.58 -23.48 -8.44
CA LEU A 98 5.67 -22.03 -8.29
C LEU A 98 4.57 -21.27 -9.00
N ASN A 99 3.96 -21.80 -10.06
CA ASN A 99 2.85 -21.15 -10.76
C ASN A 99 1.61 -20.97 -9.86
N TRP A 100 1.43 -21.89 -8.89
CA TRP A 100 0.30 -21.88 -7.94
C TRP A 100 0.66 -21.30 -6.57
N SER A 101 1.92 -20.90 -6.37
CA SER A 101 2.40 -20.36 -5.10
C SER A 101 2.33 -18.83 -5.10
N LYS A 102 2.02 -18.22 -3.95
CA LYS A 102 2.15 -16.76 -3.79
C LYS A 102 3.57 -16.33 -4.11
N VAL A 103 3.71 -15.26 -4.89
CA VAL A 103 5.00 -14.61 -5.11
C VAL A 103 5.44 -14.05 -3.77
N VAL A 104 6.53 -14.56 -3.21
CA VAL A 104 7.12 -13.96 -2.00
C VAL A 104 7.81 -12.67 -2.45
N SER A 105 7.04 -11.60 -2.58
CA SER A 105 7.57 -10.24 -2.65
C SER A 105 8.43 -10.04 -1.39
N PRO A 106 9.61 -9.43 -1.50
CA PRO A 106 10.43 -9.16 -0.33
C PRO A 106 9.59 -8.31 0.62
N VAL A 107 9.25 -8.87 1.78
CA VAL A 107 8.51 -8.18 2.85
C VAL A 107 9.25 -6.88 3.12
N ARG A 108 8.62 -5.76 2.78
CA ARG A 108 9.10 -4.41 3.10
C ARG A 108 9.29 -4.38 4.60
N ARG A 109 10.55 -4.31 5.05
CA ARG A 109 10.84 -4.15 6.48
C ARG A 109 10.58 -2.71 6.86
N ILE A 110 9.30 -2.37 7.08
CA ILE A 110 8.95 -1.08 7.68
C ILE A 110 9.54 -1.08 9.09
N THR A 111 10.51 -0.20 9.33
CA THR A 111 11.17 -0.14 10.64
C THR A 111 10.30 0.61 11.65
N PRO A 112 10.39 0.32 12.96
CA PRO A 112 9.70 1.13 13.98
C PRO A 112 10.09 2.62 13.95
N ALA A 113 11.28 2.95 13.43
CA ALA A 113 11.74 4.32 13.18
C ALA A 113 10.93 4.98 12.07
N GLU A 114 10.75 4.28 10.95
CA GLU A 114 9.94 4.73 9.81
C GLU A 114 8.48 4.95 10.21
N ILE A 115 7.88 4.01 10.95
CA ILE A 115 6.51 4.15 11.48
C ILE A 115 6.40 5.39 12.37
N ALA A 116 7.38 5.60 13.26
CA ALA A 116 7.40 6.76 14.14
C ALA A 116 7.55 8.08 13.35
N LEU A 117 8.38 8.10 12.30
CA LEU A 117 8.53 9.24 11.41
C LEU A 117 7.20 9.56 10.71
N GLN A 118 6.61 8.59 10.02
CA GLN A 118 5.33 8.77 9.31
C GLN A 118 4.23 9.25 10.24
N GLN A 119 4.11 8.65 11.43
CA GLN A 119 3.14 9.10 12.42
C GLN A 119 3.41 10.52 12.90
N SER A 120 4.67 10.90 13.09
CA SER A 120 5.01 12.28 13.47
C SER A 120 4.63 13.27 12.36
N LEU A 121 4.99 13.00 11.11
CA LEU A 121 4.66 13.85 9.96
C LEU A 121 3.14 13.96 9.75
N GLN A 122 2.39 12.87 9.89
CA GLN A 122 0.92 12.89 9.80
C GLN A 122 0.27 13.78 10.86
N GLN A 123 0.78 13.74 12.10
CA GLN A 123 0.27 14.59 13.17
C GLN A 123 0.67 16.06 12.99
N LEU A 124 1.88 16.32 12.47
CA LEU A 124 2.33 17.66 12.10
C LEU A 124 1.49 18.24 10.96
N ALA A 125 1.15 17.44 9.94
CA ALA A 125 0.27 17.86 8.85
C ALA A 125 -1.11 18.30 9.37
N LYS A 126 -1.69 17.59 10.35
CA LYS A 126 -2.95 17.98 11.03
C LYS A 126 -2.84 19.28 11.83
N LEU A 127 -1.62 19.70 12.15
CA LEU A 127 -1.32 20.94 12.85
C LEU A 127 -0.91 22.05 11.86
N ASN A 128 -1.27 21.94 10.57
CA ASN A 128 -0.95 22.93 9.55
C ASN A 128 0.55 23.20 9.39
N THR A 129 1.39 22.21 9.70
CA THR A 129 2.81 22.27 9.37
C THR A 129 2.99 22.23 7.86
N MET A 130 3.85 23.10 7.33
CA MET A 130 4.22 23.19 5.93
C MET A 130 5.70 22.87 5.74
N ILE A 131 6.06 22.34 4.57
CA ILE A 131 7.44 22.23 4.12
C ILE A 131 7.88 23.61 3.62
N PHE A 132 8.86 24.19 4.29
CA PHE A 132 9.49 25.45 3.90
C PHE A 132 10.42 25.25 2.70
N GLY A 133 11.26 24.22 2.75
CA GLY A 133 12.19 23.90 1.69
C GLY A 133 13.09 22.73 2.06
N PHE A 134 14.01 22.41 1.15
CA PHE A 134 15.01 21.36 1.32
C PHE A 134 16.38 21.90 0.96
N ASP A 135 17.35 21.62 1.83
CA ASP A 135 18.75 21.92 1.60
C ASP A 135 19.51 20.61 1.32
N PRO A 136 19.91 20.37 0.06
CA PRO A 136 20.60 19.14 -0.34
C PRO A 136 22.09 19.11 0.02
N ILE A 137 22.74 20.26 0.34
CA ILE A 137 24.20 20.38 0.43
C ILE A 137 24.60 21.31 1.58
N ALA A 138 25.21 20.75 2.62
CA ALA A 138 26.13 21.49 3.48
C ALA A 138 27.38 20.64 3.70
N ASP A 139 28.56 21.16 3.37
CA ASP A 139 29.84 20.42 3.41
C ASP A 139 30.19 19.85 4.81
N GLU A 140 29.44 20.21 5.86
CA GLU A 140 29.61 19.76 7.25
C GLU A 140 28.30 19.28 7.94
N GLU A 141 27.12 19.45 7.34
CA GLU A 141 25.81 19.12 7.94
C GLU A 141 24.98 18.15 7.07
N PRO A 142 24.13 17.30 7.67
CA PRO A 142 23.27 16.40 6.91
C PRO A 142 22.25 17.19 6.06
N PRO A 143 21.83 16.66 4.88
CA PRO A 143 20.73 17.24 4.12
C PRO A 143 19.51 17.48 4.99
N THR A 144 18.90 18.66 4.89
CA THR A 144 17.88 19.10 5.85
C THR A 144 16.56 19.47 5.18
N ILE A 145 15.48 18.86 5.65
CA ILE A 145 14.11 19.28 5.35
C ILE A 145 13.69 20.29 6.39
N TYR A 146 13.31 21.49 5.95
CA TYR A 146 12.78 22.53 6.84
C TYR A 146 11.26 22.49 6.84
N LEU A 147 10.69 22.25 8.00
CA LEU A 147 9.26 22.32 8.26
C LEU A 147 8.96 23.57 9.10
N VAL A 148 7.82 24.20 8.83
CA VAL A 148 7.36 25.37 9.58
C VAL A 148 5.92 25.22 10.03
N TYR A 149 5.60 25.75 11.21
CA TYR A 149 4.24 25.70 11.75
C TYR A 149 3.73 27.11 12.14
N PRO A 150 2.42 27.38 12.02
CA PRO A 150 1.91 28.74 12.11
C PRO A 150 1.93 29.30 13.54
N VAL A 151 2.30 30.58 13.64
CA VAL A 151 2.22 31.38 14.87
C VAL A 151 1.11 32.44 14.78
N LEU A 152 0.19 32.43 15.75
CA LEU A 152 -0.97 33.33 15.85
C LEU A 152 -0.82 34.32 17.02
N GLY A 153 0.13 35.26 16.90
CA GLY A 153 0.44 36.21 17.97
C GLY A 153 1.11 35.50 19.16
N LYS A 154 0.69 35.77 20.40
CA LYS A 154 1.25 35.13 21.61
C LYS A 154 0.64 33.75 21.94
N ARG A 155 -0.35 33.31 21.16
CA ARG A 155 -0.97 31.98 21.27
C ARG A 155 -0.68 31.25 19.98
N GLY A 156 0.00 30.11 20.05
CA GLY A 156 0.30 29.31 18.88
C GLY A 156 0.09 27.84 19.16
N ILE A 157 0.28 27.02 18.13
CA ILE A 157 0.13 25.58 18.23
C ILE A 157 1.35 24.87 18.82
N SER A 158 2.38 25.62 19.26
CA SER A 158 3.60 25.09 19.91
C SER A 158 3.29 24.14 21.07
N GLY A 159 2.22 24.38 21.83
CA GLY A 159 1.77 23.45 22.88
C GLY A 159 1.33 22.09 22.32
N SER A 160 0.54 22.11 21.24
CA SER A 160 0.08 20.90 20.53
C SER A 160 1.24 20.18 19.83
N ILE A 161 2.15 20.91 19.19
CA ILE A 161 3.38 20.37 18.60
C ILE A 161 4.20 19.66 19.68
N ARG A 162 4.49 20.34 20.79
CA ARG A 162 5.24 19.78 21.92
C ARG A 162 4.58 18.53 22.50
N SER A 163 3.26 18.54 22.67
CA SER A 163 2.51 17.38 23.18
C SER A 163 2.62 16.19 22.21
N THR A 164 2.42 16.46 20.92
CA THR A 164 2.50 15.47 19.84
C THR A 164 3.88 14.82 19.77
N LEU A 165 4.94 15.63 19.66
CA LEU A 165 6.30 15.13 19.52
C LEU A 165 6.77 14.40 20.79
N LYS A 166 6.39 14.87 21.98
CA LYS A 166 6.65 14.13 23.24
C LYS A 166 5.94 12.79 23.28
N ASN A 167 4.72 12.69 22.76
CA ASN A 167 3.99 11.42 22.70
C ASN A 167 4.61 10.45 21.69
N ILE A 168 5.13 10.95 20.56
CA ILE A 168 5.94 10.13 19.63
C ILE A 168 7.20 9.62 20.33
N ASN A 169 7.92 10.49 21.06
CA ASN A 169 9.13 10.12 21.78
C ASN A 169 8.91 9.06 22.87
N LYS A 170 7.71 8.92 23.43
CA LYS A 170 7.38 7.86 24.40
C LYS A 170 7.32 6.47 23.76
N LYS A 171 7.11 6.38 22.44
CA LYS A 171 7.03 5.10 21.74
C LYS A 171 8.40 4.42 21.68
N ALA A 172 8.38 3.08 21.66
CA ALA A 172 9.58 2.24 21.55
C ALA A 172 10.15 2.28 20.13
N SER A 173 10.78 3.42 19.79
CA SER A 173 11.45 3.68 18.53
C SER A 173 12.76 4.40 18.78
N VAL A 174 13.74 4.18 17.90
CA VAL A 174 15.03 4.89 17.90
C VAL A 174 14.89 6.33 17.42
N LEU A 175 13.85 6.64 16.64
CA LEU A 175 13.57 8.00 16.19
C LEU A 175 13.03 8.84 17.35
N LYS A 176 13.70 9.98 17.61
CA LYS A 176 13.33 10.94 18.64
C LYS A 176 13.38 12.35 18.09
N TRP A 177 12.37 13.14 18.42
CA TRP A 177 12.34 14.57 18.21
C TRP A 177 12.99 15.28 19.39
N LYS A 178 14.01 16.11 19.14
CA LYS A 178 14.74 16.86 20.15
C LYS A 178 14.36 18.33 20.06
N GLU A 179 13.88 18.90 21.16
CA GLU A 179 13.67 20.34 21.27
C GLU A 179 15.04 21.01 21.54
N TYR A 180 15.56 21.76 20.58
CA TYR A 180 16.88 22.38 20.70
C TYR A 180 16.83 23.86 21.09
N HIS A 181 15.70 24.53 20.82
CA HIS A 181 15.51 25.93 21.20
C HIS A 181 14.06 26.20 21.61
N THR A 182 13.85 27.19 22.47
CA THR A 182 12.52 27.67 22.85
C THR A 182 12.56 29.17 23.03
N ASP A 183 11.67 29.87 22.34
CA ASP A 183 11.54 31.31 22.49
C ASP A 183 11.16 31.72 23.92
N SER A 184 11.51 32.95 24.28
CA SER A 184 11.20 33.49 25.61
C SER A 184 9.69 33.56 25.86
N LYS A 185 9.32 33.61 27.15
CA LYS A 185 7.90 33.69 27.55
C LYS A 185 7.21 34.94 26.99
N SER A 186 7.92 36.06 26.88
CA SER A 186 7.39 37.31 26.29
C SER A 186 7.03 37.17 24.82
N SER A 187 7.72 36.27 24.12
CA SER A 187 7.53 35.98 22.69
C SER A 187 6.54 34.84 22.43
N GLY A 188 6.02 34.14 23.44
CA GLY A 188 4.99 33.10 23.27
C GLY A 188 5.46 31.65 23.48
N LYS A 189 6.75 31.43 23.78
CA LYS A 189 7.31 30.09 24.09
C LYS A 189 7.17 29.07 22.96
N PHE A 190 7.56 29.46 21.76
CA PHE A 190 7.59 28.58 20.58
C PHE A 190 8.82 27.67 20.61
N GLY A 191 8.60 26.37 20.39
CA GLY A 191 9.67 25.37 20.43
C GLY A 191 10.19 25.07 19.03
N TYR A 192 11.50 24.88 18.92
CA TYR A 192 12.18 24.45 17.71
C TYR A 192 12.65 23.02 17.91
N TRP A 193 12.41 22.17 16.92
CA TRP A 193 12.59 20.73 17.04
C TRP A 193 13.38 20.19 15.87
N GLU A 194 14.19 19.18 16.14
CA GLU A 194 14.91 18.44 15.11
C GLU A 194 14.71 16.93 15.30
N THR A 195 14.76 16.20 14.20
CA THR A 195 14.97 14.75 14.21
C THR A 195 15.84 14.36 13.01
N GLU A 196 16.35 13.13 13.01
CA GLU A 196 17.17 12.61 11.93
C GLU A 196 16.67 11.21 11.55
N TYR A 197 16.56 10.95 10.26
CA TYR A 197 16.18 9.65 9.72
C TYR A 197 16.97 9.37 8.45
N ASN A 198 17.64 8.20 8.39
CA ASN A 198 18.47 7.78 7.27
C ASN A 198 19.49 8.84 6.80
N GLY A 199 20.09 9.60 7.72
CA GLY A 199 21.07 10.64 7.41
C GLY A 199 20.47 11.95 6.89
N ILE A 200 19.14 12.09 6.89
CA ILE A 200 18.43 13.33 6.56
C ILE A 200 17.90 13.93 7.86
N LYS A 201 18.23 15.20 8.10
CA LYS A 201 17.71 15.98 9.21
C LYS A 201 16.35 16.58 8.83
N ILE A 202 15.44 16.65 9.80
CA ILE A 202 14.17 17.33 9.67
C ILE A 202 14.10 18.36 10.77
N ASP A 203 14.12 19.63 10.39
CA ASP A 203 14.00 20.76 11.29
C ASP A 203 12.55 21.27 11.30
N LEU A 204 12.03 21.64 12.47
CA LEU A 204 10.68 22.15 12.64
C LEU A 204 10.73 23.44 13.45
N ALA A 205 10.35 24.55 12.80
CA ALA A 205 10.40 25.89 13.36
C ALA A 205 9.02 26.60 13.35
N PRO A 206 8.77 27.53 14.28
CA PRO A 206 7.63 28.44 14.19
C PRO A 206 7.81 29.46 13.05
N ALA A 207 6.73 29.76 12.32
CA ALA A 207 6.71 30.82 11.30
C ALA A 207 5.54 31.79 11.52
N GLN A 208 5.85 33.08 11.56
CA GLN A 208 4.86 34.15 11.63
C GLN A 208 4.28 34.42 10.25
N GLY A 209 2.96 34.63 10.17
CA GLY A 209 2.31 34.94 8.90
C GLY A 209 2.16 33.75 7.95
N LEU A 210 2.51 32.54 8.38
CA LEU A 210 2.40 31.33 7.54
C LEU A 210 1.01 31.14 6.91
N ILE A 211 -0.04 31.55 7.61
CA ILE A 211 -1.44 31.43 7.17
C ILE A 211 -1.70 32.15 5.85
N SER A 212 -1.03 33.28 5.56
CA SER A 212 -1.24 33.99 4.28
C SER A 212 -0.68 33.24 3.07
N PHE A 213 0.12 32.20 3.28
CA PHE A 213 0.73 31.40 2.21
C PHE A 213 0.07 30.02 2.05
N MET A 214 -0.84 29.65 2.95
CA MET A 214 -1.47 28.33 2.95
C MET A 214 -2.42 28.13 1.76
N ASP A 215 -3.13 29.19 1.36
CA ASP A 215 -4.15 29.13 0.30
C ASP A 215 -3.55 28.81 -1.08
N ASP A 216 -2.32 29.28 -1.34
CA ASP A 216 -1.59 29.06 -2.60
C ASP A 216 -0.50 27.98 -2.47
N SER A 217 -0.53 27.19 -1.39
CA SER A 217 0.47 26.16 -1.15
C SER A 217 0.34 24.98 -2.11
N THR A 218 1.47 24.34 -2.40
CA THR A 218 1.49 23.06 -3.11
C THR A 218 1.45 21.91 -2.12
N ARG A 219 1.24 20.67 -2.61
CA ARG A 219 1.40 19.47 -1.80
C ARG A 219 2.64 18.70 -2.23
N ARG A 220 3.38 18.19 -1.25
CA ARG A 220 4.58 17.38 -1.45
C ARG A 220 4.59 16.21 -0.47
N THR A 221 5.25 15.14 -0.87
CA THR A 221 5.35 13.92 -0.09
C THR A 221 6.71 13.86 0.59
N VAL A 222 6.72 13.55 1.89
CA VAL A 222 7.93 13.25 2.67
C VAL A 222 7.70 11.95 3.43
N ALA A 223 8.55 10.95 3.18
CA ALA A 223 8.40 9.61 3.76
C ALA A 223 6.98 9.04 3.56
N GLY A 224 6.40 9.25 2.37
CA GLY A 224 5.04 8.81 2.03
C GLY A 224 3.90 9.52 2.75
N VAL A 225 4.17 10.63 3.44
CA VAL A 225 3.15 11.50 4.05
C VAL A 225 3.04 12.77 3.22
N GLU A 226 1.82 13.13 2.83
CA GLU A 226 1.56 14.38 2.12
C GLU A 226 1.49 15.56 3.11
N LEU A 227 2.26 16.61 2.84
CA LEU A 227 2.23 17.89 3.57
C LEU A 227 2.02 19.04 2.59
N MET A 228 1.49 20.15 3.10
CA MET A 228 1.54 21.43 2.39
C MET A 228 3.00 21.86 2.26
N ALA A 229 3.34 22.52 1.16
CA ALA A 229 4.69 22.98 0.85
C ALA A 229 4.64 24.32 0.13
N PHE A 230 5.63 25.17 0.37
CA PHE A 230 5.81 26.37 -0.44
C PHE A 230 6.08 25.97 -1.89
N SER A 231 5.38 26.60 -2.83
CA SER A 231 5.76 26.54 -4.24
C SER A 231 7.12 27.21 -4.45
N HIS A 232 7.77 26.88 -5.56
CA HIS A 232 9.01 27.54 -5.99
C HIS A 232 8.88 29.08 -5.95
N GLN A 233 7.80 29.63 -6.52
CA GLN A 233 7.56 31.06 -6.58
C GLN A 233 7.38 31.69 -5.19
N GLN A 234 6.63 31.04 -4.29
CA GLN A 234 6.44 31.57 -2.94
C GLN A 234 7.75 31.54 -2.14
N LEU A 235 8.56 30.49 -2.31
CA LEU A 235 9.85 30.40 -1.65
C LEU A 235 10.82 31.47 -2.18
N GLU A 236 10.86 31.71 -3.50
CA GLU A 236 11.65 32.79 -4.09
C GLU A 236 11.26 34.17 -3.54
N ILE A 237 9.96 34.46 -3.45
CA ILE A 237 9.45 35.72 -2.88
C ILE A 237 9.92 35.86 -1.42
N LEU A 238 9.79 34.80 -0.63
CA LEU A 238 10.19 34.82 0.79
C LEU A 238 11.69 34.97 0.98
N LEU A 239 12.50 34.34 0.12
CA LEU A 239 13.95 34.43 0.18
C LEU A 239 14.46 35.78 -0.35
N ALA A 240 13.74 36.42 -1.27
CA ALA A 240 14.09 37.74 -1.79
C ALA A 240 14.02 38.86 -0.72
N ASP A 241 13.13 38.71 0.26
CA ASP A 241 12.94 39.68 1.36
C ASP A 241 13.94 39.47 2.52
N VAL A 242 14.80 38.45 2.47
CA VAL A 242 15.79 38.18 3.52
C VAL A 242 17.03 39.10 3.34
N PRO A 243 17.41 39.92 4.33
CA PRO A 243 18.57 40.80 4.22
C PRO A 243 19.87 40.04 3.96
N GLU A 244 20.75 40.60 3.14
CA GLU A 244 21.95 39.94 2.60
C GLU A 244 22.88 39.32 3.64
N SER A 245 22.85 39.82 4.89
CA SER A 245 23.63 39.30 6.01
C SER A 245 23.16 37.94 6.55
N LYS A 246 22.06 37.37 6.01
CA LYS A 246 21.52 36.03 6.36
C LYS A 246 21.49 35.06 5.17
N LYS A 247 22.18 35.38 4.07
CA LYS A 247 22.23 34.59 2.81
C LYS A 247 22.96 33.24 2.92
N GLU A 248 23.29 32.74 4.11
CA GLU A 248 23.85 31.39 4.28
C GLU A 248 22.87 30.28 3.82
N THR A 249 21.56 30.57 3.69
CA THR A 249 20.54 29.67 3.13
C THR A 249 20.56 29.57 1.59
N SER A 250 21.67 29.89 0.92
CA SER A 250 21.75 30.02 -0.54
C SER A 250 21.49 28.73 -1.35
N ALA A 251 21.47 27.57 -0.70
CA ALA A 251 21.16 26.27 -1.30
C ALA A 251 19.71 25.80 -1.06
N LEU A 252 18.90 26.56 -0.31
CA LEU A 252 17.54 26.16 0.02
C LEU A 252 16.63 26.21 -1.22
N GLY A 253 16.20 25.04 -1.66
CA GLY A 253 15.27 24.87 -2.77
C GLY A 253 13.86 24.52 -2.31
N ALA A 254 12.88 24.75 -3.18
CA ALA A 254 11.57 24.16 -3.00
C ALA A 254 11.70 22.63 -3.09
N LEU A 255 10.95 21.91 -2.25
CA LEU A 255 10.99 20.46 -2.28
C LEU A 255 10.24 19.97 -3.52
N GLU A 256 10.93 19.37 -4.49
CA GLU A 256 10.31 18.83 -5.70
C GLU A 256 10.03 17.33 -5.58
N ASP A 257 11.01 16.55 -5.11
CA ASP A 257 10.93 15.10 -4.93
C ASP A 257 10.96 14.71 -3.44
N ASP A 258 10.40 13.54 -3.09
CA ASP A 258 10.50 13.00 -1.72
C ASP A 258 11.97 12.61 -1.44
N PRO A 259 12.67 13.31 -0.52
CA PRO A 259 14.08 13.06 -0.25
C PRO A 259 14.26 11.85 0.68
N ILE A 260 13.18 11.38 1.30
CA ILE A 260 13.12 10.15 2.07
C ILE A 260 12.14 9.21 1.34
N PRO A 261 12.43 8.87 0.07
CA PRO A 261 11.51 8.07 -0.70
C PRO A 261 11.36 6.73 0.00
N ILE A 262 10.12 6.30 0.13
CA ILE A 262 9.83 4.94 0.58
C ILE A 262 10.24 4.01 -0.57
N GLU A 263 11.51 3.63 -0.61
CA GLU A 263 11.96 2.64 -1.57
C GLU A 263 11.50 1.25 -1.14
N LEU A 264 10.86 0.54 -2.08
CA LEU A 264 10.72 -0.91 -2.05
C LEU A 264 12.10 -1.54 -2.31
N THR A 265 13.02 -1.43 -1.34
CA THR A 265 14.40 -1.88 -1.59
C THR A 265 14.49 -3.40 -1.79
N ASN A 266 15.00 -3.79 -2.95
CA ASN A 266 15.30 -5.17 -3.37
C ASN A 266 16.68 -5.68 -2.90
N HIS A 267 17.30 -5.07 -1.88
CA HIS A 267 18.65 -5.43 -1.46
C HIS A 267 18.71 -6.16 -0.11
N PRO A 268 19.27 -7.38 -0.06
CA PRO A 268 19.47 -8.10 1.18
C PRO A 268 20.74 -7.57 1.86
N GLN A 269 20.59 -6.66 2.82
CA GLN A 269 21.64 -6.47 3.83
C GLN A 269 21.53 -7.57 4.89
N THR A 270 22.60 -8.36 4.99
CA THR A 270 22.84 -9.37 6.01
C THR A 270 23.10 -8.69 7.36
N VAL A 271 22.12 -8.73 8.25
CA VAL A 271 22.32 -8.49 9.69
C VAL A 271 21.76 -9.68 10.46
N LYS A 272 22.60 -10.24 11.35
CA LYS A 272 22.32 -11.41 12.20
C LYS A 272 21.14 -11.15 13.16
N PRO A 273 20.43 -12.20 13.61
CA PRO A 273 19.15 -12.04 14.28
C PRO A 273 19.35 -11.82 15.78
N GLN A 274 18.72 -10.78 16.33
CA GLN A 274 18.17 -10.80 17.68
C GLN A 274 17.24 -9.61 17.89
N ARG A 275 15.93 -9.84 17.74
CA ARG A 275 14.86 -9.40 18.64
C ARG A 275 13.51 -9.85 18.08
N LYS A 276 12.77 -10.61 18.90
CA LYS A 276 11.33 -10.84 18.76
C LYS A 276 10.67 -9.51 19.11
N ASP A 277 9.99 -8.92 18.13
CA ASP A 277 8.86 -7.99 18.23
C ASP A 277 8.70 -7.35 16.84
N VAL A 278 8.34 -8.19 15.88
CA VAL A 278 7.94 -7.76 14.54
C VAL A 278 6.47 -8.09 14.44
N VAL A 279 5.62 -7.08 14.45
CA VAL A 279 4.22 -7.24 14.03
C VAL A 279 4.27 -7.33 12.51
N GLU A 280 4.07 -8.53 11.98
CA GLU A 280 3.83 -8.76 10.55
C GLU A 280 2.54 -8.03 10.18
N VAL A 281 2.66 -6.89 9.50
CA VAL A 281 1.53 -6.26 8.84
C VAL A 281 1.36 -6.95 7.50
N GLU A 282 0.28 -7.71 7.33
CA GLU A 282 -0.10 -8.25 6.02
C GLU A 282 -0.29 -7.08 5.04
N LEU A 283 0.69 -6.89 4.15
CA LEU A 283 0.58 -5.98 3.01
C LEU A 283 -0.54 -6.51 2.12
N TRP A 284 -1.58 -5.70 1.88
CA TRP A 284 -2.53 -6.03 0.83
C TRP A 284 -1.83 -5.78 -0.51
N GLU A 285 -1.97 -6.73 -1.42
CA GLU A 285 -1.42 -6.62 -2.76
C GLU A 285 -2.45 -5.92 -3.65
N GLU A 286 -2.07 -4.77 -4.22
CA GLU A 286 -2.84 -4.07 -5.24
C GLU A 286 -3.25 -5.06 -6.36
N LEU A 287 -4.49 -4.97 -6.83
CA LEU A 287 -4.96 -5.78 -7.94
C LEU A 287 -4.10 -5.47 -9.17
N GLU A 288 -3.55 -6.50 -9.81
CA GLU A 288 -2.81 -6.34 -11.06
C GLU A 288 -3.62 -5.46 -12.03
N PRO A 289 -3.01 -4.41 -12.60
CA PRO A 289 -3.70 -3.52 -13.53
C PRO A 289 -4.19 -4.32 -14.73
N MET A 290 -5.47 -4.17 -15.07
CA MET A 290 -6.03 -4.80 -16.27
C MET A 290 -5.90 -3.87 -17.47
N PRO A 291 -5.59 -4.39 -18.67
CA PRO A 291 -5.78 -3.69 -19.92
C PRO A 291 -7.25 -3.26 -20.11
N GLU A 292 -7.48 -2.10 -20.70
CA GLU A 292 -8.83 -1.61 -21.00
C GLU A 292 -9.58 -2.60 -21.89
N GLY A 293 -10.80 -2.97 -21.48
CA GLY A 293 -11.68 -3.91 -22.21
C GLY A 293 -11.50 -5.39 -21.87
N GLU A 294 -10.59 -5.76 -20.98
CA GLU A 294 -10.49 -7.13 -20.47
C GLU A 294 -11.46 -7.38 -19.30
N ALA A 295 -12.00 -8.61 -19.21
CA ALA A 295 -12.83 -9.06 -18.11
C ALA A 295 -12.01 -9.91 -17.13
N ARG A 296 -12.15 -9.63 -15.84
CA ARG A 296 -11.53 -10.42 -14.78
C ARG A 296 -12.36 -11.68 -14.54
N VAL A 297 -11.80 -12.83 -14.92
CA VAL A 297 -12.44 -14.13 -14.61
C VAL A 297 -12.31 -14.42 -13.11
N MET A 298 -13.43 -14.65 -12.44
CA MET A 298 -13.50 -14.96 -11.01
C MET A 298 -14.51 -16.08 -10.75
N THR A 299 -14.37 -16.73 -9.60
CA THR A 299 -15.43 -17.55 -9.01
C THR A 299 -16.17 -16.75 -7.93
N ARG A 300 -17.39 -17.16 -7.57
CA ARG A 300 -18.15 -16.54 -6.49
C ARG A 300 -18.77 -17.56 -5.53
N GLN A 301 -18.82 -17.16 -4.27
CA GLN A 301 -19.45 -17.92 -3.20
C GLN A 301 -20.34 -16.96 -2.40
N PHE A 302 -21.52 -17.43 -1.98
CA PHE A 302 -22.41 -16.68 -1.10
C PHE A 302 -22.24 -17.20 0.33
N LEU A 303 -21.98 -16.28 1.25
CA LEU A 303 -21.88 -16.55 2.69
C LEU A 303 -23.14 -16.01 3.37
N ASP A 304 -23.78 -16.80 4.23
CA ASP A 304 -24.86 -16.30 5.09
C ASP A 304 -24.30 -15.93 6.47
N VAL A 305 -24.50 -14.68 6.88
CA VAL A 305 -24.11 -14.17 8.20
C VAL A 305 -25.34 -13.57 8.86
N ASP A 306 -25.93 -14.33 9.78
CA ASP A 306 -27.15 -13.94 10.52
C ASP A 306 -28.30 -13.49 9.58
N GLY A 307 -28.49 -14.22 8.46
CA GLY A 307 -29.50 -13.91 7.44
C GLY A 307 -29.10 -12.79 6.47
N ILE A 308 -27.82 -12.41 6.45
CA ILE A 308 -27.25 -11.48 5.49
C ILE A 308 -26.39 -12.27 4.51
N GLU A 309 -26.81 -12.28 3.25
CA GLU A 309 -26.04 -12.90 2.17
C GLU A 309 -24.91 -11.97 1.70
N ILE A 310 -23.68 -12.49 1.71
CA ILE A 310 -22.46 -11.79 1.31
C ILE A 310 -21.82 -12.55 0.15
N GLU A 311 -21.82 -11.94 -1.03
CA GLU A 311 -21.12 -12.47 -2.21
C GLU A 311 -19.62 -12.21 -2.10
N VAL A 312 -18.83 -13.28 -2.03
CA VAL A 312 -17.38 -13.25 -2.04
C VAL A 312 -16.88 -13.79 -3.38
N CYS A 313 -16.18 -12.94 -4.11
CA CYS A 313 -15.53 -13.26 -5.38
C CYS A 313 -14.09 -13.70 -5.14
N THR A 314 -13.64 -14.77 -5.79
CA THR A 314 -12.28 -15.29 -5.70
C THR A 314 -11.61 -15.23 -7.06
N ASN A 315 -10.44 -14.59 -7.15
CA ASN A 315 -9.69 -14.57 -8.41
C ASN A 315 -8.84 -15.83 -8.60
N ALA A 316 -8.24 -15.99 -9.78
CA ALA A 316 -7.34 -17.09 -10.11
C ALA A 316 -6.14 -17.25 -9.15
N ASN A 317 -5.75 -16.19 -8.45
CA ASN A 317 -4.67 -16.19 -7.46
C ASN A 317 -5.14 -16.58 -6.04
N GLY A 318 -6.40 -16.99 -5.87
CA GLY A 318 -7.00 -17.34 -4.58
C GLY A 318 -7.18 -16.15 -3.64
N LYS A 319 -7.25 -14.93 -4.17
CA LYS A 319 -7.58 -13.73 -3.38
C LYS A 319 -9.08 -13.52 -3.37
N HIS A 320 -9.60 -13.11 -2.21
CA HIS A 320 -11.03 -12.92 -1.99
C HIS A 320 -11.40 -11.44 -1.92
N PHE A 321 -12.52 -11.11 -2.56
CA PHE A 321 -13.05 -9.77 -2.68
C PHE A 321 -14.56 -9.79 -2.44
N VAL A 322 -15.11 -8.68 -1.99
CA VAL A 322 -16.54 -8.42 -1.93
C VAL A 322 -16.84 -7.32 -2.94
N ARG A 323 -17.85 -7.49 -3.78
CA ARG A 323 -18.26 -6.42 -4.70
C ARG A 323 -18.83 -5.24 -3.92
N HIS A 324 -18.54 -4.02 -4.35
CA HIS A 324 -19.06 -2.82 -3.68
C HIS A 324 -20.60 -2.80 -3.63
N ASN A 325 -21.29 -3.45 -4.57
CA ASN A 325 -22.75 -3.59 -4.56
C ASN A 325 -23.26 -4.20 -3.25
N VAL A 326 -22.55 -5.18 -2.69
CA VAL A 326 -22.88 -5.82 -1.41
C VAL A 326 -22.68 -4.83 -0.26
N TYR A 327 -21.54 -4.14 -0.25
CA TYR A 327 -21.26 -3.06 0.71
C TYR A 327 -22.35 -1.98 0.70
N TRP A 328 -22.74 -1.55 -0.50
CA TRP A 328 -23.71 -0.50 -0.72
C TRP A 328 -25.10 -0.91 -0.26
N TRP A 329 -25.54 -2.13 -0.61
CA TRP A 329 -26.82 -2.67 -0.18
C TRP A 329 -26.90 -2.79 1.34
N ILE A 330 -25.85 -3.31 1.99
CA ILE A 330 -25.82 -3.44 3.46
C ILE A 330 -25.85 -2.07 4.14
N THR A 331 -25.17 -1.09 3.57
CA THR A 331 -25.02 0.24 4.20
C THR A 331 -26.23 1.15 3.94
N TYR A 332 -26.78 1.11 2.73
CA TYR A 332 -27.78 2.08 2.25
C TYR A 332 -29.12 1.46 1.85
N GLY A 333 -29.25 0.12 1.88
CA GLY A 333 -30.49 -0.59 1.52
C GLY A 333 -30.79 -0.60 0.01
N GLN A 334 -29.88 -0.09 -0.83
CA GLN A 334 -30.06 0.03 -2.27
C GLN A 334 -29.24 -1.02 -3.02
N LYS A 335 -29.89 -1.76 -3.91
CA LYS A 335 -29.23 -2.69 -4.83
C LYS A 335 -28.84 -1.94 -6.10
N ASN A 336 -27.61 -2.19 -6.57
CA ASN A 336 -27.08 -1.64 -7.84
C ASN A 336 -27.06 -0.10 -7.89
N PRO A 337 -26.26 0.56 -7.05
CA PRO A 337 -26.04 2.00 -7.17
C PRO A 337 -25.52 2.38 -8.55
N ASP A 338 -25.90 3.57 -9.03
CA ASP A 338 -25.38 4.16 -10.26
C ASP A 338 -23.98 4.72 -9.98
N PRO A 339 -22.92 4.23 -10.67
CA PRO A 339 -21.55 4.60 -10.33
C PRO A 339 -21.25 6.10 -10.35
N GLN A 340 -21.90 6.84 -11.25
CA GLN A 340 -21.67 8.28 -11.43
C GLN A 340 -22.58 9.11 -10.54
N ARG A 341 -23.90 8.85 -10.54
CA ARG A 341 -24.87 9.62 -9.75
C ARG A 341 -24.64 9.43 -8.26
N ASP A 342 -24.28 8.23 -7.84
CA ASP A 342 -24.04 7.91 -6.42
C ASP A 342 -22.58 8.15 -6.00
N ASN A 343 -21.72 8.67 -6.89
CA ASN A 343 -20.31 9.00 -6.61
C ASN A 343 -19.57 7.88 -5.87
N ILE A 344 -19.73 6.64 -6.32
CA ILE A 344 -19.36 5.44 -5.54
C ILE A 344 -17.87 5.46 -5.15
N ILE A 345 -16.99 5.79 -6.09
CA ILE A 345 -15.54 5.83 -5.87
C ILE A 345 -15.19 6.83 -4.76
N LEU A 346 -15.72 8.06 -4.83
CA LEU A 346 -15.46 9.09 -3.83
C LEU A 346 -16.02 8.69 -2.45
N ASN A 347 -17.20 8.07 -2.42
CA ASN A 347 -17.81 7.60 -1.19
C ASN A 347 -17.01 6.46 -0.53
N LEU A 348 -16.50 5.51 -1.33
CA LEU A 348 -15.62 4.46 -0.85
C LEU A 348 -14.28 5.02 -0.35
N GLN A 349 -13.69 5.99 -1.06
CA GLN A 349 -12.48 6.67 -0.64
C GLN A 349 -12.67 7.36 0.71
N ASN A 350 -13.73 8.16 0.85
CA ASN A 350 -14.08 8.82 2.11
C ASN A 350 -14.38 7.82 3.24
N ALA A 351 -14.94 6.65 2.93
CA ALA A 351 -15.18 5.60 3.91
C ALA A 351 -13.87 4.97 4.39
N VAL A 352 -12.94 4.71 3.49
CA VAL A 352 -11.62 4.17 3.84
C VAL A 352 -10.77 5.18 4.60
N ASP A 353 -10.76 6.45 4.19
CA ASP A 353 -9.96 7.50 4.84
C ASP A 353 -10.39 7.79 6.29
N ARG A 354 -11.63 7.42 6.65
CA ARG A 354 -12.15 7.49 8.02
C ARG A 354 -11.71 6.33 8.90
N LEU A 355 -11.22 5.23 8.32
CA LEU A 355 -10.79 4.09 9.11
C LEU A 355 -9.58 4.48 9.98
N PRO A 356 -9.48 3.98 11.22
CA PRO A 356 -8.38 4.29 12.12
C PRO A 356 -7.05 3.61 11.71
N THR A 357 -7.02 2.97 10.54
CA THR A 357 -5.89 2.23 10.02
C THR A 357 -5.39 2.85 8.71
N ILE A 358 -4.07 3.01 8.61
CA ILE A 358 -3.43 3.38 7.35
C ILE A 358 -3.33 2.20 6.38
N ARG A 359 -3.82 1.01 6.78
CA ARG A 359 -3.68 -0.24 6.03
C ARG A 359 -4.01 0.03 4.58
N TRP A 360 -5.14 0.64 4.27
CA TRP A 360 -5.66 0.82 2.92
C TRP A 360 -5.22 2.10 2.20
N SER A 361 -4.29 2.86 2.77
CA SER A 361 -3.79 4.10 2.15
C SER A 361 -3.16 3.82 0.79
N GLY A 362 -3.56 4.58 -0.23
CA GLY A 362 -3.10 4.40 -1.61
C GLY A 362 -3.87 3.35 -2.42
N TYR A 363 -4.87 2.67 -1.84
CA TYR A 363 -5.75 1.79 -2.61
C TYR A 363 -6.56 2.60 -3.63
N ARG A 364 -6.50 2.20 -4.91
CA ARG A 364 -7.23 2.87 -6.00
C ARG A 364 -8.50 2.10 -6.35
N PHE A 365 -9.65 2.71 -6.05
CA PHE A 365 -10.94 2.17 -6.50
C PHE A 365 -11.12 2.38 -8.00
N ARG A 366 -11.50 1.32 -8.70
CA ARG A 366 -11.79 1.32 -10.13
C ARG A 366 -12.92 0.36 -10.44
N LEU A 367 -13.75 0.71 -11.42
CA LEU A 367 -14.71 -0.21 -11.98
C LEU A 367 -13.96 -1.23 -12.85
N GLU A 368 -14.25 -2.50 -12.64
CA GLU A 368 -13.72 -3.58 -13.46
C GLU A 368 -14.89 -4.42 -13.98
N THR A 369 -14.77 -4.90 -15.22
CA THR A 369 -15.61 -5.96 -15.74
C THR A 369 -15.17 -7.28 -15.12
N ILE A 370 -16.12 -7.99 -14.51
CA ILE A 370 -15.92 -9.28 -13.85
C ILE A 370 -16.76 -10.31 -14.60
N LEU A 371 -16.15 -11.41 -15.00
CA LEU A 371 -16.82 -12.57 -15.59
C LEU A 371 -16.81 -13.72 -14.60
N PHE A 372 -17.99 -14.20 -14.19
CA PHE A 372 -18.09 -15.37 -13.32
C PHE A 372 -18.01 -16.66 -14.13
N SER A 373 -17.04 -17.50 -13.80
CA SER A 373 -16.76 -18.74 -14.54
C SER A 373 -17.83 -19.83 -14.41
N GLU A 374 -18.68 -19.73 -13.40
CA GLU A 374 -19.68 -20.74 -13.05
C GLU A 374 -20.96 -20.63 -13.87
N ASP A 375 -21.29 -19.41 -14.31
CA ASP A 375 -22.57 -19.11 -14.97
C ASP A 375 -22.46 -18.09 -16.11
N ASP A 376 -21.25 -17.78 -16.54
CA ASP A 376 -20.94 -16.84 -17.64
C ASP A 376 -21.58 -15.45 -17.44
N VAL A 377 -21.84 -15.06 -16.19
CA VAL A 377 -22.41 -13.75 -15.85
C VAL A 377 -21.31 -12.70 -15.84
N GLU A 378 -21.47 -11.68 -16.69
CA GLU A 378 -20.61 -10.49 -16.73
C GLU A 378 -21.24 -9.35 -15.94
N VAL A 379 -20.45 -8.74 -15.03
CA VAL A 379 -20.87 -7.58 -14.23
C VAL A 379 -19.75 -6.55 -14.15
N GLU A 380 -20.12 -5.28 -14.15
CA GLU A 380 -19.20 -4.19 -13.81
C GLU A 380 -19.27 -3.90 -12.31
N SER A 381 -18.13 -3.89 -11.62
CA SER A 381 -18.10 -3.59 -10.19
C SER A 381 -16.72 -3.18 -9.69
N ILE A 382 -16.71 -2.45 -8.58
CA ILE A 382 -15.52 -2.22 -7.76
C ILE A 382 -15.34 -3.41 -6.81
N LEU A 383 -14.14 -3.98 -6.77
CA LEU A 383 -13.76 -5.08 -5.89
C LEU A 383 -13.16 -4.55 -4.58
N LEU A 384 -13.76 -4.90 -3.44
CA LEU A 384 -13.21 -4.58 -2.12
C LEU A 384 -12.46 -5.80 -1.58
N PRO A 385 -11.17 -5.73 -1.22
CA PRO A 385 -10.53 -6.83 -0.51
C PRO A 385 -11.37 -7.22 0.73
N VAL A 386 -11.53 -8.52 1.00
CA VAL A 386 -12.38 -8.97 2.14
C VAL A 386 -11.98 -8.28 3.44
N GLY A 387 -10.69 -8.11 3.71
CA GLY A 387 -10.22 -7.38 4.89
C GLY A 387 -10.66 -5.91 4.93
N MET A 388 -10.70 -5.22 3.78
CA MET A 388 -11.18 -3.84 3.69
C MET A 388 -12.68 -3.79 3.95
N PHE A 389 -13.43 -4.71 3.34
CA PHE A 389 -14.86 -4.84 3.57
C PHE A 389 -15.18 -5.06 5.06
N GLU A 390 -14.44 -5.93 5.74
CA GLU A 390 -14.59 -6.15 7.18
C GLU A 390 -14.28 -4.89 7.99
N ASP A 391 -13.17 -4.21 7.71
CA ASP A 391 -12.80 -2.97 8.41
C ASP A 391 -13.88 -1.89 8.23
N LEU A 392 -14.38 -1.74 6.99
CA LEU A 392 -15.48 -0.83 6.66
C LEU A 392 -16.79 -1.21 7.37
N MET A 393 -17.06 -2.51 7.60
CA MET A 393 -18.25 -2.97 8.32
C MET A 393 -18.12 -2.83 9.83
N LYS A 394 -16.91 -3.01 10.38
CA LYS A 394 -16.58 -2.82 11.80
C LYS A 394 -16.58 -1.35 12.23
N ASP A 395 -16.41 -0.43 11.29
CA ASP A 395 -16.45 1.00 11.60
C ASP A 395 -17.83 1.44 12.08
N THR A 396 -17.95 1.63 13.40
CA THR A 396 -19.18 2.12 14.02
C THR A 396 -19.40 3.60 13.79
N SER A 397 -18.37 4.38 13.41
CA SER A 397 -18.47 5.84 13.23
C SER A 397 -19.55 6.24 12.23
N LYS A 398 -19.75 5.41 11.18
CA LYS A 398 -20.73 5.64 10.11
C LYS A 398 -22.20 5.55 10.51
N PHE A 399 -22.53 4.98 11.67
CA PHE A 399 -23.93 4.81 12.09
C PHE A 399 -24.46 6.09 12.76
N SER A 400 -24.99 7.00 11.94
CA SER A 400 -25.69 8.20 12.41
C SER A 400 -26.97 7.78 13.17
N GLY A 401 -26.95 7.83 14.49
CA GLY A 401 -28.09 7.46 15.34
C GLY A 401 -27.79 6.39 16.40
N LEU A 402 -26.64 5.71 16.33
CA LEU A 402 -26.20 4.85 17.43
C LEU A 402 -25.71 5.70 18.60
N SER A 403 -26.36 5.53 19.77
CA SER A 403 -25.90 6.13 21.02
C SER A 403 -24.50 5.63 21.39
N GLU A 404 -23.74 6.45 22.12
CA GLU A 404 -22.40 6.08 22.59
C GLU A 404 -22.42 4.80 23.42
N LYS A 405 -23.48 4.61 24.22
CA LYS A 405 -23.69 3.38 24.99
C LYS A 405 -23.74 2.15 24.10
N VAL A 406 -24.49 2.19 23.00
CA VAL A 406 -24.58 1.06 22.07
C VAL A 406 -23.25 0.81 21.37
N ARG A 407 -22.50 1.85 21.02
CA ARG A 407 -21.16 1.72 20.42
C ARG A 407 -20.21 0.98 21.37
N GLU A 408 -20.25 1.32 22.66
CA GLU A 408 -19.45 0.63 23.67
C GLU A 408 -19.92 -0.81 23.92
N GLU A 409 -21.23 -1.06 23.94
CA GLU A 409 -21.80 -2.42 24.05
C GLU A 409 -21.39 -3.31 22.85
N ILE A 410 -21.31 -2.76 21.64
CA ILE A 410 -20.84 -3.49 20.45
C ILE A 410 -19.34 -3.83 20.59
N LYS A 411 -18.52 -2.85 21.02
CA LYS A 411 -17.07 -3.05 21.22
C LYS A 411 -16.75 -4.01 22.36
N SER A 412 -17.50 -3.97 23.46
CA SER A 412 -17.38 -4.92 24.57
C SER A 412 -17.97 -6.28 24.23
N GLY A 413 -18.83 -6.33 23.21
CA GLY A 413 -19.57 -7.51 22.77
C GLY A 413 -20.73 -7.89 23.71
N GLU A 414 -21.16 -6.97 24.57
CA GLU A 414 -22.34 -7.12 25.43
C GLU A 414 -23.65 -6.81 24.69
N TYR A 415 -23.56 -6.29 23.46
CA TYR A 415 -24.71 -5.94 22.64
C TYR A 415 -25.64 -7.13 22.36
N LYS A 416 -26.95 -6.91 22.45
CA LYS A 416 -27.99 -7.90 22.18
C LYS A 416 -28.85 -7.46 20.99
N PHE A 417 -29.03 -8.36 20.04
CA PHE A 417 -29.81 -8.12 18.82
C PHE A 417 -31.27 -7.77 19.11
N GLN A 418 -31.78 -6.77 18.39
CA GLN A 418 -33.20 -6.50 18.28
C GLN A 418 -33.76 -7.04 16.95
N PRO A 419 -35.01 -7.54 16.91
CA PRO A 419 -35.59 -8.21 15.74
C PRO A 419 -35.60 -7.38 14.43
N ASN A 420 -35.62 -6.05 14.53
CA ASN A 420 -35.76 -5.12 13.40
C ASN A 420 -34.49 -4.33 13.11
N GLU A 421 -33.32 -4.81 13.53
CA GLU A 421 -32.06 -4.13 13.27
C GLU A 421 -31.64 -4.20 11.81
N ASN A 422 -31.03 -3.10 11.34
CA ASN A 422 -30.42 -3.02 10.02
C ASN A 422 -29.32 -4.07 9.86
N ALA A 423 -29.19 -4.58 8.63
CA ALA A 423 -28.18 -5.56 8.25
C ALA A 423 -26.75 -5.11 8.61
N ASN A 424 -26.45 -3.82 8.47
CA ASN A 424 -25.13 -3.28 8.80
C ASN A 424 -24.75 -3.40 10.29
N ILE A 425 -25.70 -3.25 11.22
CA ILE A 425 -25.46 -3.43 12.67
C ILE A 425 -25.22 -4.91 12.97
N LYS A 426 -26.08 -5.78 12.41
CA LYS A 426 -25.95 -7.23 12.58
C LYS A 426 -24.58 -7.74 12.13
N LEU A 427 -24.17 -7.36 10.92
CA LEU A 427 -22.87 -7.73 10.38
C LEU A 427 -21.71 -7.09 11.17
N CYS A 428 -21.83 -5.84 11.59
CA CYS A 428 -20.82 -5.17 12.42
C CYS A 428 -20.58 -5.93 13.73
N VAL A 429 -21.64 -6.32 14.43
CA VAL A 429 -21.58 -7.08 15.70
C VAL A 429 -20.93 -8.44 15.48
N TRP A 430 -21.37 -9.17 14.45
CA TRP A 430 -20.81 -10.47 14.11
C TRP A 430 -19.30 -10.38 13.81
N LEU A 431 -18.89 -9.37 13.04
CA LEU A 431 -17.50 -9.12 12.67
C LEU A 431 -16.61 -8.66 13.83
N GLN A 432 -17.14 -8.18 14.96
CA GLN A 432 -16.28 -7.89 16.13
C GLN A 432 -15.60 -9.14 16.68
N ARG A 433 -16.18 -10.32 16.45
CA ARG A 433 -15.73 -11.60 17.02
C ARG A 433 -15.33 -12.63 15.98
N ASN A 434 -15.67 -12.40 14.72
CA ASN A 434 -15.47 -13.35 13.62
C ASN A 434 -14.82 -12.64 12.42
N SER A 435 -14.44 -13.44 11.43
CA SER A 435 -13.98 -12.97 10.13
C SER A 435 -14.68 -13.77 9.05
N LEU A 436 -14.99 -13.16 7.91
CA LEU A 436 -15.53 -13.87 6.76
C LEU A 436 -14.59 -14.97 6.28
N TYR A 437 -13.28 -14.83 6.50
CA TYR A 437 -12.31 -15.89 6.21
C TYR A 437 -12.58 -17.20 6.94
N SER A 438 -13.18 -17.18 8.14
CA SER A 438 -13.50 -18.42 8.86
C SER A 438 -14.60 -19.22 8.14
N LEU A 439 -15.51 -18.56 7.42
CA LEU A 439 -16.57 -19.19 6.65
C LEU A 439 -16.11 -19.65 5.26
N LEU A 440 -15.05 -19.03 4.72
CA LEU A 440 -14.45 -19.45 3.46
C LEU A 440 -13.66 -20.78 3.61
N GLN A 441 -13.10 -21.05 4.78
CA GLN A 441 -12.29 -22.25 5.04
C GLN A 441 -13.12 -23.52 5.27
N THR A 442 -14.39 -23.40 5.63
CA THR A 442 -15.26 -24.54 6.02
C THR A 442 -15.87 -25.31 4.84
N ASN A 443 -15.79 -24.80 3.61
CA ASN A 443 -16.42 -25.42 2.44
C ASN A 443 -15.50 -26.31 1.60
N ASN A 444 -14.27 -26.58 2.08
CA ASN A 444 -13.32 -27.52 1.47
C ASN A 444 -13.23 -28.86 2.22
N SER A 445 -14.24 -29.22 3.01
CA SER A 445 -14.33 -30.54 3.71
C SER A 445 -15.38 -31.44 3.10
#